data_AF-A0A7S3MU42-F1
#
_entry.id   AF-A0A7S3MU42-F1
#
_cell.length_a   1.000
_cell.length_b   1.000
_cell.length_c   1.000
_cell.angle_alpha   90.00
_cell.angle_beta   90.00
_cell.angle_gamma   90.00
#
_symmetry.space_group_name_H-M   'P 1'
#
loop_
_entity.id
_entity.type
_entity.pdbx_description
1 polymer ?
#
loop_
_entity_poly.entity_id
_entity_poly.type
_entity_poly.pdbx_seq_one_letter_code
_entity_poly.pdbx_strand_id
1 'polypeptide(L)'
;MYGQIYNVFADSEFQLKVKKEDKDSYNESLQYISKLANIVQTVESQQEGNKEKFKKDLNELIPKLDGEINEMFDKTQDAKFLNGDNMDKMFEIIGELDEIENKFKDLEQRKELYNDWQIVLETQPTVFENLDECREQMSLRCLMWRSLSEWQDMNEKWYKTKFSEVDAKDISTKAEKFSKNCLRLEKNLDPNPIQERLKALVNTFKEAMPIVTALRNDKLSERHWDEIKTLINQKELDVNRDDFTLKALIEMDVNQYQEQITSISTQATQEHNLRQQINEIDELWRKINFVTD
;
A
#
# COMPACT_ATOMS: atom_id res chain seq x y z
N MET A 1 -50.10 21.46 -16.67
CA MET A 1 -50.99 21.89 -15.56
C MET A 1 -50.97 23.41 -15.34
N TYR A 2 -49.82 24.09 -15.16
CA TYR A 2 -49.79 25.55 -14.94
C TYR A 2 -50.33 26.42 -16.09
N GLY A 3 -50.07 26.08 -17.36
CA GLY A 3 -50.62 26.83 -18.51
C GLY A 3 -52.13 26.72 -18.69
N GLN A 4 -52.74 25.61 -18.24
CA GLN A 4 -54.20 25.45 -18.22
C GLN A 4 -54.84 26.34 -17.16
N ILE A 5 -54.18 26.52 -16.01
CA ILE A 5 -54.66 27.39 -14.93
C ILE A 5 -54.57 28.87 -15.33
N TYR A 6 -53.48 29.30 -15.98
CA TYR A 6 -53.36 30.68 -16.50
C TYR A 6 -54.41 30.99 -17.56
N ASN A 7 -54.66 30.05 -18.48
CA ASN A 7 -55.71 30.20 -19.49
C ASN A 7 -57.10 30.27 -18.85
N VAL A 8 -57.38 29.53 -17.77
CA VAL A 8 -58.65 29.62 -17.02
C VAL A 8 -58.79 30.96 -16.26
N PHE A 9 -57.70 31.51 -15.72
CA PHE A 9 -57.70 32.84 -15.10
C PHE A 9 -57.85 33.99 -16.11
N ALA A 10 -57.39 33.78 -17.35
CA ALA A 10 -57.50 34.71 -18.46
C ALA A 10 -58.78 34.53 -19.30
N ASP A 11 -59.42 33.36 -19.21
CA ASP A 11 -60.69 33.05 -19.86
C ASP A 11 -61.82 33.88 -19.27
N SER A 12 -62.76 34.23 -20.14
CA SER A 12 -63.78 35.26 -20.01
C SER A 12 -64.80 35.09 -18.87
N GLU A 13 -64.71 34.06 -18.03
CA GLU A 13 -65.65 33.80 -16.93
C GLU A 13 -65.32 34.53 -15.62
N PHE A 14 -64.06 34.86 -15.31
CA PHE A 14 -63.69 35.44 -13.99
C PHE A 14 -63.02 36.83 -14.03
N GLN A 15 -62.64 37.36 -15.21
CA GLN A 15 -62.09 38.72 -15.42
C GLN A 15 -61.07 39.20 -14.36
N LEU A 16 -60.22 38.31 -13.84
CA LEU A 16 -59.20 38.69 -12.87
C LEU A 16 -58.07 39.45 -13.58
N LYS A 17 -57.78 40.68 -13.13
CA LYS A 17 -56.66 41.49 -13.65
C LYS A 17 -55.34 40.82 -13.29
N VAL A 18 -54.79 40.03 -14.20
CA VAL A 18 -53.43 39.49 -14.11
C VAL A 18 -52.43 40.65 -14.19
N LYS A 19 -51.42 40.67 -13.31
CA LYS A 19 -50.37 41.69 -13.36
C LYS A 19 -49.60 41.57 -14.66
N LYS A 20 -49.16 42.71 -15.21
CA LYS A 20 -48.36 42.74 -16.45
C LYS A 20 -47.10 41.86 -16.33
N GLU A 21 -46.44 41.91 -15.18
CA GLU A 21 -45.25 41.11 -14.86
C GLU A 21 -45.49 39.59 -14.98
N ASP A 22 -46.65 39.10 -14.50
CA ASP A 22 -47.01 37.68 -14.56
C ASP A 22 -47.31 37.24 -16.00
N LYS A 23 -47.96 38.11 -16.79
CA LYS A 23 -48.26 37.88 -18.21
C LYS A 23 -46.99 37.87 -19.07
N ASP A 24 -46.07 38.79 -18.80
CA ASP A 24 -44.78 38.86 -19.48
C ASP A 24 -43.94 37.61 -19.14
N SER A 25 -43.88 37.20 -17.86
CA SER A 25 -43.19 35.98 -17.41
C SER A 25 -43.77 34.70 -18.02
N TYR A 26 -45.11 34.62 -18.16
CA TYR A 26 -45.78 33.50 -18.82
C TYR A 26 -45.42 33.40 -20.31
N ASN A 27 -45.46 34.54 -21.02
CA ASN A 27 -45.06 34.58 -22.43
C ASN A 27 -43.59 34.23 -22.62
N GLU A 28 -42.71 34.70 -21.74
CA GLU A 28 -41.29 34.34 -21.75
C GLU A 28 -41.10 32.84 -21.54
N SER A 29 -41.83 32.24 -20.60
CA SER A 29 -41.83 30.79 -20.36
C SER A 29 -42.28 30.00 -21.58
N LEU A 30 -43.34 30.44 -22.28
CA LEU A 30 -43.79 29.82 -23.53
C LEU A 30 -42.72 29.92 -24.64
N GLN A 31 -42.01 31.04 -24.73
CA GLN A 31 -40.89 31.19 -25.65
C GLN A 31 -39.74 30.24 -25.31
N TYR A 32 -39.39 30.07 -24.03
CA TYR A 32 -38.38 29.09 -23.61
C TYR A 32 -38.80 27.65 -23.92
N ILE A 33 -40.07 27.30 -23.68
CA ILE A 33 -40.60 25.97 -24.02
C ILE A 33 -40.51 25.72 -25.53
N SER A 34 -40.89 26.69 -26.36
CA SER A 34 -40.78 26.57 -27.81
C SER A 34 -39.34 26.47 -28.29
N LYS A 35 -38.41 27.26 -27.72
CA LYS A 35 -36.98 27.14 -27.99
C LYS A 35 -36.45 25.75 -27.62
N LEU A 36 -36.81 25.24 -26.44
CA LEU A 36 -36.39 23.91 -26.00
C LEU A 36 -36.94 22.81 -26.93
N ALA A 37 -38.20 22.88 -27.33
CA ALA A 37 -38.80 21.91 -28.26
C ALA A 37 -38.06 21.89 -29.61
N ASN A 38 -37.71 23.06 -30.15
CA ASN A 38 -36.93 23.15 -31.39
C ASN A 38 -35.51 22.56 -31.24
N ILE A 39 -34.87 22.79 -30.09
CA ILE A 39 -33.55 22.21 -29.79
C ILE A 39 -33.65 20.69 -29.71
N VAL A 40 -34.64 20.15 -28.99
CA VAL A 40 -34.87 18.70 -28.86
C VAL A 40 -35.09 18.07 -30.23
N GLN A 41 -35.98 18.64 -31.06
CA GLN A 41 -36.23 18.13 -32.40
C GLN A 41 -34.98 18.14 -33.29
N THR A 42 -34.14 19.18 -33.17
CA THR A 42 -32.88 19.27 -33.92
C THR A 42 -31.91 18.17 -33.47
N VAL A 43 -31.76 17.97 -32.15
CA VAL A 43 -30.90 16.93 -31.58
C VAL A 43 -31.37 15.53 -32.00
N GLU A 44 -32.67 15.24 -31.91
CA GLU A 44 -33.24 13.96 -32.34
C GLU A 44 -32.99 13.69 -33.83
N SER A 45 -33.12 14.72 -34.67
CA SER A 45 -32.91 14.58 -36.12
C SER A 45 -31.44 14.26 -36.49
N GLN A 46 -30.50 14.71 -35.65
CA GLN A 46 -29.06 14.51 -35.85
C GLN A 46 -28.50 13.34 -35.05
N GLN A 47 -29.27 12.77 -34.13
CA GLN A 47 -28.81 11.78 -33.17
C GLN A 47 -28.20 10.56 -33.86
N GLU A 48 -28.88 9.99 -34.84
CA GLU A 48 -28.42 8.75 -35.50
C GLU A 48 -27.13 8.99 -36.31
N GLY A 49 -27.06 10.08 -37.08
CA GLY A 49 -25.85 10.44 -37.82
C GLY A 49 -24.66 10.74 -36.91
N ASN A 50 -24.90 11.37 -35.74
CA ASN A 50 -23.88 11.58 -34.73
C ASN A 50 -23.44 10.27 -34.07
N LYS A 51 -24.38 9.35 -33.75
CA LYS A 51 -24.06 8.02 -33.23
C LYS A 51 -23.17 7.25 -34.21
N GLU A 52 -23.49 7.21 -35.50
CA GLU A 52 -22.66 6.55 -36.51
C GLU A 52 -21.26 7.16 -36.61
N LYS A 53 -21.16 8.49 -36.60
CA LYS A 53 -19.87 9.19 -36.61
C LYS A 53 -19.02 8.83 -35.38
N PHE A 54 -19.59 8.90 -34.18
CA PHE A 54 -18.86 8.56 -32.95
C PHE A 54 -18.47 7.08 -32.87
N LYS A 55 -19.31 6.17 -33.37
CA LYS A 55 -18.96 4.75 -33.52
C LYS A 55 -17.76 4.56 -34.45
N LYS A 56 -17.70 5.30 -35.57
CA LYS A 56 -16.56 5.26 -36.47
C LYS A 56 -15.28 5.79 -35.81
N ASP A 57 -15.38 6.93 -35.11
CA ASP A 57 -14.24 7.52 -34.39
C ASP A 57 -13.71 6.54 -33.32
N LEU A 58 -14.61 5.90 -32.55
CA LEU A 58 -14.23 4.86 -31.57
C LEU A 58 -13.54 3.66 -32.23
N ASN A 59 -14.03 3.18 -33.36
CA ASN A 59 -13.41 2.06 -34.08
C ASN A 59 -11.99 2.38 -34.56
N GLU A 60 -11.64 3.66 -34.72
CA GLU A 60 -10.27 4.11 -35.04
C GLU A 60 -9.41 4.34 -33.78
N LEU A 61 -10.02 4.72 -32.64
CA LEU A 61 -9.33 4.99 -31.39
C LEU A 61 -9.00 3.73 -30.58
N ILE A 62 -9.90 2.75 -30.56
CA ILE A 62 -9.74 1.51 -29.79
C ILE A 62 -8.46 0.75 -30.19
N PRO A 63 -8.16 0.52 -31.48
CA PRO A 63 -6.92 -0.16 -31.87
C PRO A 63 -5.65 0.64 -31.54
N LYS A 64 -5.73 1.97 -31.50
CA LYS A 64 -4.59 2.81 -31.09
C LYS A 64 -4.32 2.65 -29.60
N LEU A 65 -5.38 2.67 -28.78
CA LEU A 65 -5.26 2.43 -27.35
C LEU A 65 -4.72 1.03 -27.06
N ASP A 66 -5.18 0.01 -27.78
CA ASP A 66 -4.67 -1.35 -27.66
C ASP A 66 -3.18 -1.43 -28.04
N GLY A 67 -2.77 -0.76 -29.12
CA GLY A 67 -1.36 -0.62 -29.50
C GLY A 67 -0.52 0.08 -28.43
N GLU A 68 -1.02 1.17 -27.82
CA GLU A 68 -0.34 1.87 -26.72
C GLU A 68 -0.21 0.98 -25.47
N ILE A 69 -1.24 0.19 -25.13
CA ILE A 69 -1.21 -0.77 -24.01
C ILE A 69 -0.16 -1.85 -24.26
N ASN A 70 -0.11 -2.41 -25.46
CA ASN A 70 0.87 -3.43 -25.83
C ASN A 70 2.31 -2.89 -25.81
N GLU A 71 2.53 -1.67 -26.32
CA GLU A 71 3.85 -1.03 -26.25
C GLU A 71 4.29 -0.79 -24.79
N MET A 72 3.36 -0.40 -23.91
CA MET A 72 3.63 -0.25 -22.48
C MET A 72 3.91 -1.59 -21.79
N PHE A 73 3.24 -2.66 -22.21
CA PHE A 73 3.49 -4.00 -21.73
C PHE A 73 4.90 -4.47 -22.09
N ASP A 74 5.31 -4.31 -23.36
CA ASP A 74 6.66 -4.65 -23.83
C ASP A 74 7.73 -3.88 -23.06
N LYS A 75 7.51 -2.58 -22.81
CA LYS A 75 8.41 -1.77 -21.98
C LYS A 75 8.51 -2.32 -20.56
N THR A 76 7.39 -2.71 -19.96
CA THR A 76 7.37 -3.26 -18.60
C THR A 76 8.13 -4.60 -18.52
N GLN A 77 8.15 -5.38 -19.60
CA GLN A 77 8.87 -6.64 -19.67
C GLN A 77 10.38 -6.51 -19.88
N ASP A 78 10.91 -5.30 -20.07
CA ASP A 78 12.35 -5.06 -20.26
C ASP A 78 13.17 -5.72 -19.13
N ALA A 79 14.15 -6.53 -19.53
CA ALA A 79 15.02 -7.27 -18.63
C ALA A 79 15.77 -6.37 -17.65
N LYS A 80 15.94 -5.08 -17.98
CA LYS A 80 16.57 -4.08 -17.08
C LYS A 80 15.87 -3.99 -15.72
N PHE A 81 14.57 -4.28 -15.64
CA PHE A 81 13.81 -4.22 -14.39
C PHE A 81 14.02 -5.43 -13.49
N LEU A 82 14.63 -6.49 -14.00
CA LEU A 82 14.95 -7.71 -13.24
C LEU A 82 16.47 -7.92 -13.10
N ASN A 83 17.29 -7.21 -13.88
CA ASN A 83 18.74 -7.35 -13.85
C ASN A 83 19.37 -6.70 -12.60
N GLY A 84 20.27 -7.42 -11.94
CA GLY A 84 21.04 -6.98 -10.78
C GLY A 84 22.03 -5.85 -11.07
N ASP A 85 22.48 -5.70 -12.33
CA ASP A 85 23.45 -4.67 -12.73
C ASP A 85 22.92 -3.24 -12.50
N ASN A 86 21.60 -3.06 -12.42
CA ASN A 86 20.97 -1.76 -12.19
C ASN A 86 20.77 -1.42 -10.71
N MET A 87 21.29 -2.23 -9.77
CA MET A 87 21.15 -1.95 -8.34
C MET A 87 21.79 -0.61 -7.93
N ASP A 88 22.88 -0.20 -8.59
CA ASP A 88 23.53 1.10 -8.34
C ASP A 88 22.73 2.29 -8.93
N LYS A 89 21.76 2.00 -9.80
CA LYS A 89 20.86 2.95 -10.47
C LYS A 89 19.43 2.84 -9.97
N MET A 90 19.24 2.37 -8.75
CA MET A 90 17.93 2.12 -8.15
C MET A 90 16.97 3.31 -8.30
N PHE A 91 17.43 4.54 -8.04
CA PHE A 91 16.59 5.74 -8.16
C PHE A 91 16.17 6.04 -9.61
N GLU A 92 17.05 5.78 -10.59
CA GLU A 92 16.73 5.95 -12.02
C GLU A 92 15.68 4.91 -12.43
N ILE A 93 15.85 3.65 -12.03
CA ILE A 93 14.90 2.57 -12.33
C ILE A 93 13.53 2.82 -11.70
N ILE A 94 13.48 3.27 -10.43
CA ILE A 94 12.23 3.64 -9.77
C ILE A 94 11.58 4.82 -10.51
N GLY A 95 12.35 5.84 -10.91
CA GLY A 95 11.83 6.96 -11.71
C GLY A 95 11.22 6.52 -13.04
N GLU A 96 11.89 5.64 -13.78
CA GLU A 96 11.35 5.08 -15.02
C GLU A 96 10.08 4.25 -14.78
N LEU A 97 10.04 3.44 -13.71
CA LEU A 97 8.86 2.68 -13.31
C LEU A 97 7.69 3.60 -12.92
N ASP A 98 7.96 4.73 -12.27
CA ASP A 98 6.95 5.74 -11.92
C ASP A 98 6.37 6.40 -13.18
N GLU A 99 7.21 6.73 -14.17
CA GLU A 99 6.76 7.24 -15.46
C GLU A 99 5.88 6.22 -16.21
N ILE A 100 6.28 4.96 -16.18
CA ILE A 100 5.50 3.85 -16.77
C ILE A 100 4.16 3.71 -16.04
N GLU A 101 4.14 3.74 -14.71
CA GLU A 101 2.94 3.65 -13.90
C GLU A 101 1.97 4.80 -14.17
N ASN A 102 2.47 6.02 -14.32
CA ASN A 102 1.64 7.18 -14.64
C ASN A 102 1.03 7.08 -16.04
N LYS A 103 1.83 6.71 -17.05
CA LYS A 103 1.31 6.46 -18.41
C LYS A 103 0.26 5.36 -18.42
N PHE A 104 0.48 4.28 -17.66
CA PHE A 104 -0.46 3.18 -17.57
C PHE A 104 -1.79 3.60 -16.93
N LYS A 105 -1.76 4.43 -15.87
CA LYS A 105 -2.97 5.03 -15.29
C LYS A 105 -3.74 5.89 -16.30
N ASP A 106 -3.04 6.65 -17.14
CA ASP A 106 -3.69 7.42 -18.21
C ASP A 106 -4.36 6.52 -19.25
N LEU A 107 -3.73 5.39 -19.60
CA LEU A 107 -4.30 4.41 -20.53
C LEU A 107 -5.55 3.73 -19.94
N GLU A 108 -5.54 3.39 -18.66
CA GLU A 108 -6.72 2.85 -17.96
C GLU A 108 -7.89 3.83 -17.95
N GLN A 109 -7.62 5.10 -17.64
CA GLN A 109 -8.66 6.13 -17.66
C GLN A 109 -9.26 6.30 -19.06
N ARG A 110 -8.43 6.27 -20.11
CA ARG A 110 -8.90 6.32 -21.50
C ARG A 110 -9.71 5.07 -21.86
N LYS A 111 -9.30 3.89 -21.39
CA LYS A 111 -10.03 2.64 -21.59
C LYS A 111 -11.42 2.70 -20.94
N GLU A 112 -11.53 3.15 -19.70
CA GLU A 112 -12.83 3.31 -19.01
C GLU A 112 -13.71 4.31 -19.76
N LEU A 113 -13.14 5.44 -20.19
CA LEU A 113 -13.85 6.44 -20.99
C LEU A 113 -14.38 5.86 -22.32
N TYR A 114 -13.58 5.07 -23.01
CA TYR A 114 -13.98 4.44 -24.27
C TYR A 114 -15.06 3.40 -24.05
N ASN A 115 -14.97 2.60 -22.99
CA ASN A 115 -16.02 1.66 -22.59
C ASN A 115 -17.33 2.38 -22.27
N ASP A 116 -17.28 3.49 -21.53
CA ASP A 116 -18.45 4.32 -21.25
C ASP A 116 -19.09 4.86 -22.54
N TRP A 117 -18.27 5.33 -23.48
CA TRP A 117 -18.76 5.78 -24.79
C TRP A 117 -19.39 4.64 -25.59
N GLN A 118 -18.79 3.43 -25.56
CA GLN A 118 -19.34 2.26 -26.21
C GLN A 118 -20.71 1.87 -25.63
N ILE A 119 -20.88 1.96 -24.30
CA ILE A 119 -22.17 1.70 -23.63
C ILE A 119 -23.23 2.73 -24.06
N VAL A 120 -22.89 4.02 -24.04
CA VAL A 120 -23.80 5.11 -24.45
C VAL A 120 -24.21 4.98 -25.91
N LEU A 121 -23.33 4.47 -26.77
CA LEU A 121 -23.58 4.22 -28.18
C LEU A 121 -24.23 2.87 -28.47
N GLU A 122 -24.62 2.12 -27.44
CA GLU A 122 -25.27 0.81 -27.54
C GLU A 122 -24.41 -0.22 -28.29
N THR A 123 -23.10 -0.17 -28.04
CA THR A 123 -22.10 -1.12 -28.57
C THR A 123 -21.50 -1.93 -27.43
N GLN A 124 -20.96 -3.12 -27.73
CA GLN A 124 -20.30 -3.93 -26.71
C GLN A 124 -18.97 -3.27 -26.30
N PRO A 125 -18.72 -3.12 -24.98
CA PRO A 125 -17.43 -2.65 -24.49
C PRO A 125 -16.28 -3.55 -24.95
N THR A 126 -15.17 -2.94 -25.34
CA THR A 126 -13.98 -3.69 -25.72
C THR A 126 -13.26 -4.23 -24.49
N VAL A 127 -12.86 -5.50 -24.57
CA VAL A 127 -11.99 -6.13 -23.58
C VAL A 127 -10.56 -6.04 -24.09
N PHE A 128 -9.68 -5.45 -23.28
CA PHE A 128 -8.25 -5.32 -23.58
C PHE A 128 -7.52 -6.45 -22.83
N GLU A 129 -7.18 -7.53 -23.55
CA GLU A 129 -6.70 -8.79 -22.95
C GLU A 129 -5.41 -8.62 -22.13
N ASN A 130 -4.48 -7.80 -22.61
CA ASN A 130 -3.16 -7.62 -21.97
C ASN A 130 -3.15 -6.58 -20.84
N LEU A 131 -4.26 -5.85 -20.62
CA LEU A 131 -4.28 -4.74 -19.68
C LEU A 131 -4.09 -5.21 -18.24
N ASP A 132 -4.87 -6.20 -17.80
CA ASP A 132 -4.78 -6.69 -16.42
C ASP A 132 -3.45 -7.37 -16.12
N GLU A 133 -2.90 -8.10 -17.10
CA GLU A 133 -1.56 -8.71 -16.97
C GLU A 133 -0.47 -7.64 -16.92
N CYS A 134 -0.54 -6.62 -17.78
CA CYS A 134 0.38 -5.49 -17.74
C CYS A 134 0.33 -4.76 -16.40
N ARG A 135 -0.88 -4.52 -15.87
CA ARG A 135 -1.07 -3.92 -14.54
C ARG A 135 -0.36 -4.73 -13.47
N GLU A 136 -0.59 -6.04 -13.44
CA GLU A 136 -0.01 -6.91 -12.41
C GLU A 136 1.53 -6.93 -12.53
N GLN A 137 2.06 -7.19 -13.73
CA GLN A 137 3.50 -7.25 -14.00
C GLN A 137 4.23 -5.94 -13.65
N MET A 138 3.62 -4.80 -13.97
CA MET A 138 4.11 -3.48 -13.61
C MET A 138 4.09 -3.29 -12.09
N SER A 139 2.95 -3.59 -11.45
CA SER A 139 2.79 -3.43 -10.00
C SER A 139 3.80 -4.25 -9.19
N LEU A 140 4.14 -5.45 -9.66
CA LEU A 140 5.12 -6.34 -9.04
C LEU A 140 6.53 -5.77 -9.14
N ARG A 141 6.92 -5.23 -10.30
CA ARG A 141 8.22 -4.57 -10.50
C ARG A 141 8.34 -3.30 -9.65
N CYS A 142 7.31 -2.45 -9.62
CA CYS A 142 7.25 -1.29 -8.73
C CYS A 142 7.37 -1.71 -7.27
N LEU A 143 6.61 -2.74 -6.84
CA LEU A 143 6.66 -3.25 -5.47
C LEU A 143 8.06 -3.73 -5.12
N MET A 144 8.73 -4.46 -6.01
CA MET A 144 10.07 -5.01 -5.79
C MET A 144 11.10 -3.91 -5.54
N TRP A 145 11.22 -2.96 -6.48
CA TRP A 145 12.21 -1.89 -6.40
C TRP A 145 11.93 -0.92 -5.25
N ARG A 146 10.67 -0.50 -5.08
CA ARG A 146 10.29 0.36 -3.95
C ARG A 146 10.50 -0.35 -2.61
N SER A 147 10.18 -1.65 -2.52
CA SER A 147 10.42 -2.40 -1.28
C SER A 147 11.92 -2.49 -0.96
N LEU A 148 12.77 -2.71 -1.96
CA LEU A 148 14.22 -2.74 -1.75
C LEU A 148 14.75 -1.38 -1.27
N SER A 149 14.34 -0.29 -1.92
CA SER A 149 14.71 1.07 -1.52
C SER A 149 14.22 1.40 -0.11
N GLU A 150 12.94 1.16 0.18
CA GLU A 150 12.33 1.45 1.49
C GLU A 150 13.03 0.66 2.60
N TRP A 151 13.38 -0.61 2.32
CA TRP A 151 14.10 -1.45 3.27
C TRP A 151 15.53 -0.97 3.49
N GLN A 152 16.25 -0.56 2.44
CA GLN A 152 17.61 -0.02 2.57
C GLN A 152 17.65 1.26 3.43
N ASP A 153 16.71 2.17 3.22
CA ASP A 153 16.59 3.39 4.02
C ASP A 153 16.33 3.09 5.50
N MET A 154 15.49 2.08 5.78
CA MET A 154 15.24 1.62 7.15
C MET A 154 16.47 0.93 7.75
N ASN A 155 17.11 0.07 6.98
CA ASN A 155 18.33 -0.65 7.38
C ASN A 155 19.45 0.32 7.79
N GLU A 156 19.69 1.37 7.00
CA GLU A 156 20.70 2.38 7.34
C GLU A 156 20.41 3.11 8.65
N LYS A 157 19.13 3.37 8.94
CA LYS A 157 18.72 4.01 10.19
C LYS A 157 18.94 3.05 11.36
N TRP A 158 18.47 1.81 11.25
CA TRP A 158 18.58 0.81 12.31
C TRP A 158 20.03 0.44 12.63
N TYR A 159 20.91 0.38 11.63
CA TYR A 159 22.34 0.14 11.84
C TYR A 159 23.03 1.24 12.66
N LYS A 160 22.53 2.47 12.60
CA LYS A 160 23.06 3.61 13.36
C LYS A 160 22.40 3.76 14.73
N THR A 161 21.28 3.07 14.98
CA THR A 161 20.56 3.12 16.25
C THR A 161 21.36 2.40 17.35
N LYS A 162 21.47 3.04 18.51
CA LYS A 162 22.04 2.43 19.73
C LYS A 162 21.23 1.21 20.12
N PHE A 163 21.89 0.14 20.54
CA PHE A 163 21.23 -1.13 20.87
C PHE A 163 20.11 -0.97 21.92
N SER A 164 20.32 -0.10 22.91
CA SER A 164 19.34 0.19 23.97
C SER A 164 18.03 0.84 23.47
N GLU A 165 18.09 1.55 22.34
CA GLU A 165 16.97 2.29 21.72
C GLU A 165 16.26 1.49 20.62
N VAL A 166 16.75 0.30 20.27
CA VAL A 166 16.19 -0.52 19.18
C VAL A 166 14.81 -1.05 19.56
N ASP A 167 13.78 -0.65 18.82
CA ASP A 167 12.44 -1.25 18.92
C ASP A 167 12.36 -2.54 18.10
N ALA A 168 12.67 -3.68 18.74
CA ALA A 168 12.62 -4.99 18.10
C ALA A 168 11.22 -5.38 17.61
N LYS A 169 10.15 -4.85 18.22
CA LYS A 169 8.77 -5.17 17.84
C LYS A 169 8.37 -4.44 16.56
N ASP A 170 8.73 -3.16 16.44
CA ASP A 170 8.51 -2.38 15.22
C ASP A 170 9.26 -3.00 14.04
N ILE A 171 10.55 -3.30 14.23
CA ILE A 171 11.38 -3.94 13.20
C ILE A 171 10.79 -5.31 12.81
N SER A 172 10.38 -6.14 13.76
CA SER A 172 9.77 -7.45 13.47
C SER A 172 8.47 -7.31 12.67
N THR A 173 7.64 -6.32 12.99
CA THR A 173 6.38 -6.05 12.30
C THR A 173 6.64 -5.61 10.85
N LYS A 174 7.63 -4.73 10.65
CA LYS A 174 8.07 -4.32 9.31
C LYS A 174 8.65 -5.52 8.55
N ALA A 175 9.55 -6.28 9.16
CA ALA A 175 10.16 -7.45 8.54
C ALA A 175 9.10 -8.47 8.07
N GLU A 176 8.01 -8.66 8.83
CA GLU A 176 6.90 -9.51 8.42
C GLU A 176 6.12 -8.95 7.22
N LYS A 177 5.87 -7.63 7.16
CA LYS A 177 5.28 -6.96 5.99
C LYS A 177 6.14 -7.21 4.74
N PHE A 178 7.45 -6.99 4.83
CA PHE A 178 8.36 -7.19 3.69
C PHE A 178 8.56 -8.66 3.34
N SER A 179 8.49 -9.56 4.31
CA SER A 179 8.49 -11.02 4.08
C SER A 179 7.29 -11.44 3.23
N LYS A 180 6.11 -10.86 3.47
CA LYS A 180 4.91 -11.09 2.63
C LYS A 180 5.08 -10.51 1.22
N ASN A 181 5.71 -9.34 1.09
CA ASN A 181 6.05 -8.78 -0.22
C ASN A 181 6.99 -9.73 -0.98
N CYS A 182 8.06 -10.24 -0.34
CA CYS A 182 8.97 -11.21 -0.95
C CYS A 182 8.24 -12.45 -1.45
N LEU A 183 7.36 -13.05 -0.62
CA LEU A 183 6.59 -14.23 -1.01
C LEU A 183 5.68 -13.96 -2.22
N ARG A 184 5.07 -12.77 -2.29
CA ARG A 184 4.25 -12.36 -3.43
C ARG A 184 5.10 -12.19 -4.69
N LEU A 185 6.30 -11.62 -4.58
CA LEU A 185 7.22 -11.46 -5.71
C LEU A 185 7.70 -12.82 -6.22
N GLU A 186 8.13 -13.72 -5.34
CA GLU A 186 8.61 -15.07 -5.69
C GLU A 186 7.54 -15.92 -6.39
N LYS A 187 6.25 -15.67 -6.10
CA LYS A 187 5.15 -16.40 -6.73
C LYS A 187 4.84 -15.92 -8.16
N ASN A 188 5.07 -14.63 -8.44
CA ASN A 188 4.54 -13.98 -9.65
C ASN A 188 5.62 -13.40 -10.58
N LEU A 189 6.89 -13.39 -10.15
CA LEU A 189 8.03 -12.99 -10.97
C LEU A 189 9.05 -14.13 -11.05
N ASP A 190 9.79 -14.17 -12.15
CA ASP A 190 10.91 -15.09 -12.30
C ASP A 190 12.01 -14.83 -11.26
N PRO A 191 12.75 -15.88 -10.84
CA PRO A 191 13.97 -15.77 -10.04
C PRO A 191 14.89 -14.65 -10.52
N ASN A 192 15.10 -13.64 -9.68
CA ASN A 192 15.93 -12.49 -10.01
C ASN A 192 16.79 -12.03 -8.80
N PRO A 193 17.95 -11.39 -9.03
CA PRO A 193 18.86 -10.98 -7.96
C PRO A 193 18.28 -9.89 -7.03
N ILE A 194 17.33 -9.09 -7.51
CA ILE A 194 16.74 -7.99 -6.73
C ILE A 194 15.86 -8.55 -5.60
N GLN A 195 14.99 -9.51 -5.91
CA GLN A 195 14.16 -10.17 -4.90
C GLN A 195 15.00 -11.01 -3.93
N GLU A 196 16.05 -11.69 -4.42
CA GLU A 196 16.94 -12.47 -3.55
C GLU A 196 17.65 -11.58 -2.54
N ARG A 197 18.14 -10.41 -2.99
CA ARG A 197 18.75 -9.41 -2.11
C ARG A 197 17.76 -8.88 -1.07
N LEU A 198 16.55 -8.51 -1.49
CA LEU A 198 15.52 -8.04 -0.56
C LEU A 198 15.20 -9.11 0.49
N LYS A 199 15.00 -10.36 0.06
CA LYS A 199 14.69 -11.48 0.94
C LYS A 199 15.82 -11.76 1.94
N ALA A 200 17.07 -11.76 1.48
CA ALA A 200 18.22 -11.93 2.34
C ALA A 200 18.27 -10.85 3.44
N LEU A 201 18.14 -9.58 3.06
CA LEU A 201 18.13 -8.45 4.00
C LEU A 201 16.99 -8.54 5.02
N VAL A 202 15.79 -8.92 4.57
CA VAL A 202 14.62 -9.10 5.46
C VAL A 202 14.87 -10.24 6.43
N ASN A 203 15.36 -11.39 5.96
CA ASN A 203 15.62 -12.55 6.79
C ASN A 203 16.69 -12.28 7.86
N THR A 204 17.77 -11.58 7.51
CA THR A 204 18.81 -11.19 8.47
C THR A 204 18.22 -10.45 9.68
N PHE A 205 17.28 -9.52 9.45
CA PHE A 205 16.63 -8.82 10.55
C PHE A 205 15.60 -9.69 11.27
N LYS A 206 14.83 -10.52 10.56
CA LYS A 206 13.87 -11.45 11.20
C LYS A 206 14.56 -12.39 12.18
N GLU A 207 15.74 -12.89 11.84
CA GLU A 207 16.55 -13.77 12.69
C GLU A 207 17.21 -13.01 13.84
N ALA A 208 17.65 -11.77 13.60
CA ALA A 208 18.27 -10.96 14.64
C ALA A 208 17.27 -10.47 15.71
N MET A 209 16.01 -10.16 15.37
CA MET A 209 15.06 -9.53 16.31
C MET A 209 14.72 -10.36 17.56
N PRO A 210 14.53 -11.69 17.49
CA PRO A 210 14.43 -12.53 18.68
C PRO A 210 15.63 -12.39 19.61
N ILE A 211 16.85 -12.32 19.06
CA ILE A 211 18.09 -12.15 19.84
C ILE A 211 18.11 -10.77 20.50
N VAL A 212 17.79 -9.71 19.76
CA VAL A 212 17.67 -8.35 20.31
C VAL A 212 16.68 -8.34 21.47
N THR A 213 15.51 -8.96 21.31
CA THR A 213 14.49 -9.04 22.36
C THR A 213 14.99 -9.80 23.57
N ALA A 214 15.66 -10.93 23.35
CA ALA A 214 16.21 -11.77 24.41
C ALA A 214 17.30 -11.03 25.22
N LEU A 215 18.20 -10.32 24.53
CA LEU A 215 19.31 -9.56 25.14
C LEU A 215 18.85 -8.26 25.80
N ARG A 216 17.71 -7.69 25.40
CA ARG A 216 17.10 -6.50 26.03
C ARG A 216 16.21 -6.83 27.25
N ASN A 217 16.12 -8.09 27.64
CA ASN A 217 15.34 -8.51 28.80
C ASN A 217 15.94 -7.95 30.10
N ASP A 218 15.18 -7.13 30.83
CA ASP A 218 15.59 -6.49 32.09
C ASP A 218 15.75 -7.48 33.25
N LYS A 219 15.30 -8.73 33.08
CA LYS A 219 15.41 -9.80 34.10
C LYS A 219 16.71 -10.59 34.00
N LEU A 220 17.58 -10.29 33.03
CA LEU A 220 18.89 -10.93 32.91
C LEU A 220 19.80 -10.49 34.08
N SER A 221 20.38 -11.48 34.76
CA SER A 221 21.35 -11.28 35.85
C SER A 221 22.77 -11.49 35.34
N GLU A 222 23.79 -11.13 36.13
CA GLU A 222 25.20 -11.36 35.76
C GLU A 222 25.47 -12.82 35.36
N ARG A 223 24.88 -13.79 36.08
CA ARG A 223 25.00 -15.22 35.73
C ARG A 223 24.47 -15.53 34.33
N HIS A 224 23.32 -14.98 33.95
CA HIS A 224 22.75 -15.18 32.62
C HIS A 224 23.62 -14.53 31.54
N TRP A 225 24.18 -13.36 31.82
CA TRP A 225 25.13 -12.70 30.93
C TRP A 225 26.42 -13.49 30.73
N ASP A 226 26.95 -14.11 31.78
CA ASP A 226 28.14 -14.97 31.68
C ASP A 226 27.87 -16.23 30.85
N GLU A 227 26.70 -16.85 31.01
CA GLU A 227 26.25 -17.97 30.17
C GLU A 227 26.16 -17.57 28.69
N ILE A 228 25.53 -16.42 28.39
CA ILE A 228 25.40 -15.89 27.03
C ILE A 228 26.79 -15.58 26.44
N LYS A 229 27.67 -14.88 27.16
CA LYS A 229 29.05 -14.54 26.73
C LYS A 229 29.88 -15.78 26.45
N THR A 230 29.72 -16.82 27.26
CA THR A 230 30.40 -18.10 27.08
C THR A 230 29.88 -18.83 25.84
N LEU A 231 28.56 -18.83 25.64
CA LEU A 231 27.91 -19.47 24.50
C LEU A 231 28.37 -18.87 23.16
N ILE A 232 28.38 -17.55 23.04
CA ILE A 232 28.80 -16.83 21.82
C ILE A 232 30.33 -16.75 21.67
N ASN A 233 31.08 -17.26 22.66
CA ASN A 233 32.54 -17.18 22.74
C ASN A 233 33.09 -15.73 22.61
N GLN A 234 32.33 -14.75 23.08
CA GLN A 234 32.71 -13.34 23.08
C GLN A 234 32.66 -12.78 24.50
N LYS A 235 33.83 -12.76 25.13
CA LYS A 235 34.00 -12.29 26.50
C LYS A 235 33.79 -10.77 26.64
N GLU A 236 33.90 -10.03 25.54
CA GLU A 236 33.76 -8.56 25.51
C GLU A 236 32.36 -8.09 25.08
N LEU A 237 31.37 -8.98 24.94
CA LEU A 237 30.00 -8.54 24.64
C LEU A 237 29.47 -7.70 25.82
N ASP A 238 29.42 -6.38 25.62
CA ASP A 238 28.78 -5.45 26.55
C ASP A 238 27.69 -4.66 25.81
N VAL A 239 26.45 -5.13 25.97
CA VAL A 239 25.28 -4.50 25.35
C VAL A 239 24.93 -3.14 25.96
N ASN A 240 25.49 -2.81 27.13
CA ASN A 240 25.26 -1.54 27.81
C ASN A 240 26.27 -0.47 27.39
N ARG A 241 27.26 -0.84 26.56
CA ARG A 241 28.25 0.10 26.03
C ARG A 241 27.55 1.10 25.10
N ASP A 242 27.87 2.38 25.28
CA ASP A 242 27.19 3.49 24.60
C ASP A 242 27.34 3.51 23.07
N ASP A 243 28.34 2.81 22.55
CA ASP A 243 28.64 2.66 21.12
C ASP A 243 28.21 1.29 20.56
N PHE A 244 27.58 0.43 21.36
CA PHE A 244 27.05 -0.84 20.87
C PHE A 244 25.78 -0.58 20.03
N THR A 245 25.86 -0.92 18.75
CA THR A 245 24.80 -0.69 17.76
C THR A 245 24.17 -2.00 17.31
N LEU A 246 22.97 -1.93 16.72
CA LEU A 246 22.34 -3.10 16.12
C LEU A 246 23.22 -3.73 15.04
N LYS A 247 23.95 -2.89 14.28
CA LYS A 247 24.89 -3.35 13.26
C LYS A 247 25.96 -4.27 13.84
N ALA A 248 26.57 -3.87 14.96
CA ALA A 248 27.61 -4.67 15.61
C ALA A 248 27.08 -6.05 16.02
N LEU A 249 25.85 -6.12 16.55
CA LEU A 249 25.23 -7.41 16.90
C LEU A 249 25.02 -8.30 15.66
N ILE A 250 24.55 -7.73 14.55
CA ILE A 250 24.32 -8.50 13.31
C ILE A 250 25.64 -8.99 12.71
N GLU A 251 26.70 -8.17 12.73
CA GLU A 251 28.03 -8.55 12.25
C GLU A 251 28.71 -9.63 13.10
N MET A 252 28.30 -9.79 14.37
CA MET A 252 28.79 -10.87 15.23
C MET A 252 28.23 -12.25 14.87
N ASP A 253 27.29 -12.33 13.93
CA ASP A 253 26.68 -13.57 13.43
C ASP A 253 26.23 -14.53 14.55
N VAL A 254 25.55 -13.96 15.55
CA VAL A 254 25.03 -14.72 16.69
C VAL A 254 23.73 -15.47 16.36
N ASN A 255 23.29 -15.46 15.10
CA ASN A 255 22.05 -16.09 14.62
C ASN A 255 22.02 -17.60 14.89
N GLN A 256 23.17 -18.28 14.76
CA GLN A 256 23.28 -19.71 15.09
C GLN A 256 22.98 -20.04 16.55
N TYR A 257 23.07 -19.05 17.45
CA TYR A 257 22.84 -19.18 18.88
C TYR A 257 21.46 -18.66 19.33
N GLN A 258 20.60 -18.29 18.38
CA GLN A 258 19.32 -17.65 18.64
C GLN A 258 18.46 -18.43 19.65
N GLU A 259 18.33 -19.74 19.46
CA GLU A 259 17.49 -20.59 20.31
C GLU A 259 18.01 -20.64 21.75
N GLN A 260 19.32 -20.81 21.95
CA GLN A 260 19.90 -20.89 23.28
C GLN A 260 19.84 -19.53 24.00
N ILE A 261 20.14 -18.42 23.31
CA ILE A 261 20.04 -17.07 23.89
C ILE A 261 18.59 -16.77 24.30
N THR A 262 17.63 -17.12 23.46
CA THR A 262 16.19 -16.95 23.77
C THR A 262 15.76 -17.83 24.95
N SER A 263 16.28 -19.05 25.05
CA SER A 263 16.03 -19.95 26.18
C SER A 263 16.56 -19.36 27.50
N ILE A 264 17.80 -18.89 27.53
CA ILE A 264 18.40 -18.25 28.73
C ILE A 264 17.58 -17.03 29.15
N SER A 265 17.16 -16.19 28.19
CA SER A 265 16.32 -15.02 28.48
C SER A 265 14.96 -15.42 29.05
N THR A 266 14.34 -16.47 28.51
CA THR A 266 13.07 -16.99 29.01
C THR A 266 13.21 -17.54 30.43
N GLN A 267 14.29 -18.27 30.71
CA GLN A 267 14.63 -18.76 32.05
C GLN A 267 14.80 -17.60 33.02
N ALA A 268 15.48 -16.53 32.62
CA ALA A 268 15.67 -15.34 33.46
C ALA A 268 14.34 -14.70 33.88
N THR A 269 13.39 -14.56 32.95
CA THR A 269 12.04 -14.06 33.28
C THR A 269 11.30 -15.01 34.21
N GLN A 270 11.38 -16.33 33.99
CA GLN A 270 10.74 -17.32 34.86
C GLN A 270 11.34 -17.31 36.28
N GLU A 271 12.66 -17.25 36.40
CA GLU A 271 13.35 -17.13 37.69
C GLU A 271 12.98 -15.86 38.43
N HIS A 272 12.86 -14.73 37.72
CA HIS A 272 12.43 -13.48 38.33
C HIS A 272 11.01 -13.60 38.90
N ASN A 273 10.08 -14.16 38.12
CA ASN A 273 8.70 -14.37 38.56
C ASN A 273 8.62 -15.32 39.77
N LEU A 274 9.41 -16.39 39.77
CA LEU A 274 9.48 -17.32 40.91
C LEU A 274 10.05 -16.63 42.16
N ARG A 275 11.12 -15.85 42.02
CA ARG A 275 11.69 -15.08 43.14
C ARG A 275 10.70 -14.06 43.68
N GLN A 276 9.93 -13.41 42.82
CA GLN A 276 8.88 -12.50 43.23
C GLN A 276 7.80 -13.22 44.06
N GLN A 277 7.31 -14.37 43.59
CA GLN A 277 6.33 -15.17 44.33
C GLN A 277 6.87 -15.63 45.69
N ILE A 278 8.12 -16.05 45.76
CA ILE A 278 8.76 -16.44 47.04
C ILE A 278 8.84 -15.25 48.00
N ASN A 279 9.20 -14.06 47.50
CA ASN A 279 9.24 -12.85 48.32
C ASN A 279 7.86 -12.44 48.83
N GLU A 280 6.82 -12.55 47.99
CA GLU A 280 5.43 -12.29 48.40
C GLU A 280 5.01 -13.26 49.53
N ILE A 281 5.39 -14.53 49.44
CA ILE A 281 5.19 -15.50 50.52
C ILE A 281 5.96 -15.06 51.78
N ASP A 282 7.25 -14.74 51.71
CA ASP A 282 8.02 -14.30 52.87
C ASP A 282 7.40 -13.08 53.56
N GLU A 283 6.93 -12.10 52.77
CA GLU A 283 6.23 -10.94 53.30
C GLU A 283 4.92 -11.29 54.01
N LEU A 284 4.13 -12.21 53.46
CA LEU A 284 2.90 -12.68 54.10
C LEU A 284 3.22 -13.35 55.44
N TRP A 285 4.24 -14.21 55.48
CA TRP A 285 4.66 -14.91 56.70
C TRP A 285 5.16 -13.95 57.77
N ARG A 286 5.87 -12.88 57.40
CA ARG A 286 6.30 -11.82 58.33
C ARG A 286 5.14 -10.99 58.89
N LYS A 287 4.03 -10.88 58.16
CA LYS A 287 2.84 -10.10 58.58
C LYS A 287 1.90 -10.90 59.50
N ILE A 288 2.09 -12.22 59.65
CA ILE A 288 1.31 -13.05 60.57
C ILE A 288 1.81 -12.78 62.00
N ASN A 289 1.12 -11.89 62.72
CA ASN A 289 1.25 -11.77 64.16
C ASN A 289 0.35 -12.82 64.84
N PHE A 290 0.95 -13.74 65.58
CA PHE A 290 0.20 -14.67 66.43
C PHE A 290 -0.40 -13.88 67.60
N VAL A 291 -1.73 -13.77 67.63
CA VAL A 291 -2.45 -13.31 68.82
C VAL A 291 -2.53 -14.52 69.76
N THR A 292 -1.79 -14.47 70.87
CA THR A 292 -1.91 -15.43 71.95
C THR A 292 -3.00 -14.96 72.93
N ASP A 293 -4.00 -15.81 73.15
CA ASP A 293 -5.02 -15.67 74.21
C ASP A 293 -4.42 -15.77 75.62
#